data_AF-R5G7Z8-F1
#
_entry.id   AF-R5G7Z8-F1
#
_cell.length_a   1.000
_cell.length_b   1.000
_cell.length_c   1.000
_cell.angle_alpha   90.00
_cell.angle_beta   90.00
_cell.angle_gamma   90.00
#
_symmetry.space_group_name_H-M   'P 1'
#
loop_
_entity.id
_entity.type
_entity.pdbx_description
1 polymer ?
#
loop_
_entity_poly.entity_id
_entity_poly.type
_entity_poly.pdbx_seq_one_letter_code
_entity_poly.pdbx_strand_id
1 'polypeptide(L)'
;MKPLGVFFDLHPTHIYKVYVGWQGLFYYLCGMNEEREWQSRTELLLGSEQLEKLRGSHVLLVGLGGVGGYAAEMLARTGIGKLTIVDSDSVHSSNINRQLIALHSTIGRGKAELWSERIRDINPDIDLEVRVQFVRDEDTFELLDAAPYSFVIDAIDTLSPKVHLIKALVEREIPFVSVMGTGAKLDPRQLKIGRMDKAKNCPLARMIRKRLRRLEVSLKFPVVYSEELPHEHAIVVTEGEQNKKSITGTIAYNPAVAGCYAAYVAIDHLIK
;
A
#
# COMPACT_ATOMS: atom_id res chain seq x y z
N MET A 1 17.74 -34.01 45.60
CA MET A 1 17.95 -32.55 45.53
C MET A 1 16.69 -31.87 46.04
N LYS A 2 16.83 -30.92 46.98
CA LYS A 2 15.71 -30.28 47.70
C LYS A 2 14.82 -29.44 46.77
N PRO A 3 13.52 -29.27 47.05
CA PRO A 3 12.73 -28.25 46.38
C PRO A 3 13.19 -26.88 46.88
N LEU A 4 13.62 -25.99 45.98
CA LEU A 4 13.78 -24.57 46.30
C LEU A 4 12.42 -23.89 46.17
N GLY A 5 12.08 -23.09 47.17
CA GLY A 5 10.75 -22.57 47.43
C GLY A 5 10.25 -21.52 46.44
N VAL A 6 8.93 -21.33 46.51
CA VAL A 6 8.18 -20.27 45.85
C VAL A 6 8.29 -19.00 46.68
N PHE A 7 8.68 -17.88 46.05
CA PHE A 7 8.52 -16.54 46.64
C PHE A 7 7.46 -15.79 45.85
N PHE A 8 6.50 -15.21 46.57
CA PHE A 8 5.56 -14.24 46.04
C PHE A 8 6.04 -12.86 46.49
N ASP A 9 6.27 -11.95 45.55
CA ASP A 9 6.31 -10.52 45.83
C ASP A 9 5.15 -9.88 45.04
N LEU A 10 4.25 -9.21 45.77
CA LEU A 10 3.02 -8.66 45.24
C LEU A 10 3.22 -7.17 44.98
N HIS A 11 3.65 -6.82 43.76
CA HIS A 11 3.46 -5.48 43.21
C HIS A 11 2.30 -5.48 42.18
N PRO A 12 1.39 -4.49 42.16
CA PRO A 12 0.07 -4.64 41.54
C PRO A 12 0.00 -4.55 40.01
N THR A 13 1.11 -4.61 39.27
CA THR A 13 1.12 -4.35 37.82
C THR A 13 1.68 -5.47 36.95
N HIS A 14 2.17 -6.58 37.53
CA HIS A 14 2.80 -7.63 36.74
C HIS A 14 2.40 -9.03 37.23
N ILE A 15 1.68 -9.79 36.39
CA ILE A 15 1.39 -11.21 36.62
C ILE A 15 2.45 -12.03 35.87
N TYR A 16 3.43 -12.56 36.59
CA TYR A 16 4.41 -13.48 36.01
C TYR A 16 3.87 -14.92 36.05
N LYS A 17 3.49 -15.49 34.89
CA LYS A 17 3.28 -16.94 34.74
C LYS A 17 4.59 -17.61 34.32
N VAL A 18 5.21 -18.32 35.25
CA VAL A 18 6.43 -19.12 34.98
C VAL A 18 6.04 -20.51 34.51
N TYR A 19 6.22 -20.80 33.21
CA TYR A 19 6.19 -22.17 32.67
C TYR A 19 7.62 -22.63 32.41
N VAL A 20 7.97 -23.82 32.91
CA VAL A 20 9.32 -24.37 32.81
C VAL A 20 9.44 -25.20 31.53
N GLY A 21 10.16 -24.71 30.52
CA GLY A 21 10.49 -25.48 29.31
C GLY A 21 11.26 -24.71 28.23
N TRP A 22 12.50 -25.13 27.98
CA TRP A 22 13.43 -24.79 26.87
C TRP A 22 13.99 -23.36 26.80
N GLN A 23 15.30 -23.25 27.12
CA GLN A 23 16.12 -22.04 27.30
C GLN A 23 16.17 -21.03 26.12
N GLY A 24 15.65 -21.37 24.95
CA GLY A 24 15.60 -20.46 23.78
C GLY A 24 14.29 -19.67 23.64
N LEU A 25 13.17 -20.21 24.13
CA LEU A 25 11.86 -19.54 24.04
C LEU A 25 11.71 -18.42 25.09
N PHE A 26 12.49 -18.52 26.17
CA PHE A 26 12.33 -17.73 27.39
C PHE A 26 12.73 -16.25 27.22
N TYR A 27 13.75 -15.97 26.41
CA TYR A 27 14.15 -14.59 26.10
C TYR A 27 13.17 -13.89 25.16
N TYR A 28 12.56 -14.63 24.23
CA TYR A 28 11.61 -14.07 23.26
C TYR A 28 10.32 -13.61 23.96
N LEU A 29 9.80 -14.40 24.90
CA LEU A 29 8.60 -14.07 25.66
C LEU A 29 8.82 -12.95 26.69
N CYS A 30 10.02 -12.79 27.25
CA CYS A 30 10.33 -11.74 28.21
C CYS A 30 10.50 -10.33 27.60
N GLY A 31 10.64 -10.22 26.27
CA GLY A 31 10.84 -8.94 25.57
C GLY A 31 9.61 -8.43 24.81
N MET A 32 8.53 -9.21 24.74
CA MET A 32 7.30 -8.77 24.09
C MET A 32 6.56 -7.79 25.00
N ASN A 33 6.56 -6.50 24.64
CA ASN A 33 5.61 -5.55 25.21
C ASN A 33 4.19 -6.05 24.94
N GLU A 34 3.41 -6.32 25.99
CA GLU A 34 1.99 -6.74 25.87
C GLU A 34 1.17 -5.79 24.99
N GLU A 35 1.56 -4.51 24.92
CA GLU A 35 0.94 -3.47 24.09
C GLU A 35 0.99 -3.74 22.57
N ARG A 36 1.83 -4.66 22.08
CA ARG A 36 2.04 -4.86 20.62
C ARG A 36 2.01 -6.32 20.18
N GLU A 37 1.28 -7.18 20.90
CA GLU A 37 1.12 -8.60 20.55
C GLU A 37 0.70 -8.82 19.08
N TRP A 38 -0.10 -7.91 18.51
CA TRP A 38 -0.58 -8.00 17.13
C TRP A 38 0.54 -8.00 16.07
N GLN A 39 1.73 -7.48 16.38
CA GLN A 39 2.91 -7.50 15.48
C GLN A 39 3.85 -8.69 15.72
N SER A 40 3.59 -9.52 16.74
CA SER A 40 4.50 -10.61 17.15
C SER A 40 4.89 -11.56 16.01
N ARG A 41 3.95 -11.86 15.10
CA ARG A 41 4.22 -12.71 13.92
C ARG A 41 5.12 -12.05 12.90
N THR A 42 4.98 -10.75 12.71
CA THR A 42 5.83 -9.95 11.83
C THR A 42 7.22 -9.81 12.43
N GLU A 43 7.32 -9.56 13.74
CA GLU A 43 8.59 -9.47 14.45
C GLU A 43 9.37 -10.80 14.45
N LEU A 44 8.69 -11.94 14.58
CA LEU A 44 9.31 -13.26 14.44
C LEU A 44 9.97 -13.47 13.07
N LEU A 45 9.43 -12.84 12.02
CA LEU A 45 9.91 -12.97 10.65
C LEU A 45 11.02 -11.97 10.31
N LEU A 46 10.84 -10.69 10.68
CA LEU A 46 11.74 -9.60 10.29
C LEU A 46 12.82 -9.30 11.34
N GLY A 47 12.58 -9.68 12.59
CA GLY A 47 13.36 -9.22 13.74
C GLY A 47 13.04 -7.76 14.11
N SER A 48 13.40 -7.40 15.35
CA SER A 48 13.04 -6.09 15.92
C SER A 48 13.69 -4.92 15.17
N GLU A 49 14.92 -5.06 14.67
CA GLU A 49 15.64 -3.99 13.95
C GLU A 49 14.89 -3.53 12.69
N GLN A 50 14.49 -4.47 11.83
CA GLN A 50 13.75 -4.17 10.60
C GLN A 50 12.35 -3.62 10.91
N LEU A 51 11.72 -4.12 11.98
CA LEU A 51 10.43 -3.62 12.42
C LEU A 51 10.52 -2.17 12.92
N GLU A 52 11.58 -1.79 13.63
CA GLU A 52 11.84 -0.39 14.01
C GLU A 52 12.09 0.50 12.79
N LYS A 53 12.79 0.02 11.75
CA LYS A 53 12.91 0.77 10.48
C LYS A 53 11.54 1.08 9.87
N LEU A 54 10.64 0.10 9.84
CA LEU A 54 9.27 0.29 9.33
C LEU A 54 8.47 1.29 10.18
N ARG A 55 8.59 1.20 11.51
CA ARG A 55 7.96 2.16 12.44
C ARG A 55 8.49 3.59 12.26
N GLY A 56 9.77 3.74 11.93
CA GLY A 56 10.37 5.05 11.62
C GLY A 56 10.08 5.58 10.21
N SER A 57 9.44 4.79 9.34
CA SER A 57 9.24 5.14 7.93
C SER A 57 7.95 5.92 7.69
N HIS A 58 7.99 6.85 6.72
CA HIS A 58 6.83 7.59 6.24
C HIS A 58 6.52 7.26 4.79
N VAL A 59 5.38 6.60 4.54
CA VAL A 59 4.95 6.26 3.17
C VAL A 59 3.84 7.20 2.70
N LEU A 60 3.96 7.69 1.46
CA LEU A 60 2.85 8.35 0.75
C LEU A 60 2.15 7.34 -0.15
N LEU A 61 0.84 7.23 -0.06
CA LEU A 61 0.01 6.38 -0.92
C LEU A 61 -1.03 7.23 -1.64
N VAL A 62 -0.95 7.25 -2.98
CA VAL A 62 -1.84 8.05 -3.82
C VAL A 62 -2.80 7.16 -4.61
N GLY A 63 -4.10 7.34 -4.38
CA GLY A 63 -5.19 6.50 -4.89
C GLY A 63 -5.50 5.34 -3.95
N LEU A 64 -6.77 5.22 -3.55
CA LEU A 64 -7.29 4.25 -2.59
C LEU A 64 -8.38 3.35 -3.20
N GLY A 65 -8.30 3.13 -4.51
CA GLY A 65 -9.13 2.19 -5.25
C GLY A 65 -8.75 0.72 -5.01
N GLY A 66 -9.04 -0.14 -6.00
CA GLY A 66 -8.85 -1.59 -5.86
C GLY A 66 -7.40 -2.06 -5.74
N VAL A 67 -6.43 -1.20 -6.05
CA VAL A 67 -5.00 -1.47 -5.84
C VAL A 67 -4.53 -0.82 -4.55
N GLY A 68 -4.63 0.51 -4.49
CA GLY A 68 -4.05 1.28 -3.38
C GLY A 68 -4.71 0.96 -2.05
N GLY A 69 -6.00 0.65 -2.00
CA GLY A 69 -6.63 0.20 -0.76
C GLY A 69 -5.96 -1.05 -0.16
N TYR A 70 -5.68 -2.06 -0.99
CA TYR A 70 -4.96 -3.25 -0.52
C TYR A 70 -3.51 -2.92 -0.15
N ALA A 71 -2.86 -1.97 -0.83
CA ALA A 71 -1.55 -1.49 -0.40
C ALA A 71 -1.62 -0.83 0.99
N ALA A 72 -2.61 0.03 1.25
CA ALA A 72 -2.84 0.66 2.56
C ALA A 72 -3.02 -0.38 3.67
N GLU A 73 -3.85 -1.39 3.42
CA GLU A 73 -4.08 -2.52 4.33
C GLU A 73 -2.76 -3.22 4.68
N MET A 74 -1.94 -3.55 3.68
CA MET A 74 -0.67 -4.25 3.91
C MET A 74 0.35 -3.38 4.66
N LEU A 75 0.44 -2.09 4.34
CA LEU A 75 1.33 -1.15 5.03
C LEU A 75 0.95 -1.01 6.51
N ALA A 76 -0.34 -0.83 6.80
CA ALA A 76 -0.84 -0.74 8.18
C ALA A 76 -0.55 -2.03 8.97
N ARG A 77 -0.84 -3.20 8.37
CA ARG A 77 -0.63 -4.51 9.02
C ARG A 77 0.84 -4.90 9.20
N THR A 78 1.74 -4.31 8.42
CA THR A 78 3.18 -4.57 8.51
C THR A 78 3.89 -3.63 9.48
N GLY A 79 3.17 -2.65 10.05
CA GLY A 79 3.67 -1.78 11.10
C GLY A 79 4.42 -0.55 10.60
N ILE A 80 4.09 -0.05 9.40
CA ILE A 80 4.50 1.31 8.99
C ILE A 80 4.00 2.31 10.04
N GLY A 81 4.91 3.13 10.56
CA GLY A 81 4.57 4.05 11.65
C GLY A 81 3.95 5.36 11.18
N LYS A 82 4.26 5.82 9.96
CA LYS A 82 3.64 7.01 9.39
C LYS A 82 3.15 6.78 7.97
N LEU A 83 1.91 7.17 7.70
CA LEU A 83 1.27 6.97 6.40
C LEU A 83 0.51 8.24 6.01
N THR A 84 0.73 8.75 4.80
CA THR A 84 -0.14 9.76 4.19
C THR A 84 -0.95 9.08 3.09
N ILE A 85 -2.27 9.13 3.17
CA ILE A 85 -3.17 8.60 2.15
C ILE A 85 -3.87 9.73 1.39
N VAL A 86 -3.98 9.60 0.07
CA VAL A 86 -4.59 10.61 -0.80
C VAL A 86 -5.63 9.99 -1.72
N ASP A 87 -6.88 10.40 -1.60
CA ASP A 87 -7.97 10.05 -2.53
C ASP A 87 -9.14 11.03 -2.37
N SER A 88 -9.76 11.45 -3.48
CA SER A 88 -10.91 12.37 -3.48
C SER A 88 -12.25 11.71 -3.79
N ASP A 89 -12.26 10.42 -4.13
CA ASP A 89 -13.46 9.71 -4.53
C ASP A 89 -14.29 9.25 -3.34
N SER A 90 -15.57 8.99 -3.61
CA SER A 90 -16.46 8.24 -2.73
C SER A 90 -16.66 6.80 -3.23
N VAL A 91 -17.20 5.93 -2.38
CA VAL A 91 -17.55 4.55 -2.75
C VAL A 91 -18.76 4.55 -3.69
N HIS A 92 -18.61 3.92 -4.85
CA HIS A 92 -19.70 3.64 -5.79
C HIS A 92 -20.08 2.16 -5.79
N SER A 93 -21.32 1.83 -6.16
CA SER A 93 -21.78 0.44 -6.29
C SER A 93 -20.89 -0.41 -7.22
N SER A 94 -20.37 0.19 -8.29
CA SER A 94 -19.43 -0.44 -9.23
C SER A 94 -18.04 -0.72 -8.63
N ASN A 95 -17.76 -0.32 -7.39
CA ASN A 95 -16.52 -0.59 -6.68
C ASN A 95 -16.55 -1.90 -5.88
N ILE A 96 -17.76 -2.39 -5.55
CA ILE A 96 -17.99 -3.58 -4.70
C ILE A 96 -17.26 -4.82 -5.24
N ASN A 97 -17.09 -4.93 -6.56
CA ASN A 97 -16.44 -6.08 -7.17
C ASN A 97 -14.93 -6.19 -6.88
N ARG A 98 -14.27 -5.16 -6.34
CA ARG A 98 -12.80 -5.12 -6.26
C ARG A 98 -12.16 -4.20 -5.21
N GLN A 99 -12.92 -3.45 -4.43
CA GLN A 99 -12.35 -2.52 -3.43
C GLN A 99 -12.74 -2.99 -2.03
N LEU A 100 -11.75 -3.16 -1.16
CA LEU A 100 -11.96 -3.79 0.16
C LEU A 100 -13.00 -3.07 1.02
N ILE A 101 -13.01 -1.73 0.99
CA ILE A 101 -13.96 -0.89 1.75
C ILE A 101 -15.31 -0.73 1.06
N ALA A 102 -15.49 -1.20 -0.18
CA ALA A 102 -16.73 -1.01 -0.92
C ALA A 102 -17.74 -2.10 -0.58
N LEU A 103 -18.59 -1.79 0.39
CA LEU A 103 -19.74 -2.58 0.83
C LEU A 103 -21.04 -1.84 0.50
N HIS A 104 -22.16 -2.56 0.45
CA HIS A 104 -23.49 -1.95 0.30
C HIS A 104 -23.78 -0.88 1.36
N SER A 105 -23.27 -1.06 2.58
CA SER A 105 -23.41 -0.12 3.71
C SER A 105 -22.52 1.13 3.60
N THR A 106 -21.55 1.14 2.69
CA THR A 106 -20.54 2.21 2.58
C THR A 106 -20.70 3.07 1.32
N ILE A 107 -21.66 2.74 0.46
CA ILE A 107 -21.93 3.50 -0.77
C ILE A 107 -22.17 4.98 -0.43
N GLY A 108 -21.50 5.87 -1.15
CA GLY A 108 -21.59 7.32 -0.96
C GLY A 108 -20.64 7.91 0.10
N ARG A 109 -19.99 7.08 0.92
CA ARG A 109 -18.97 7.55 1.87
C ARG A 109 -17.63 7.80 1.17
N GLY A 110 -16.84 8.75 1.68
CA GLY A 110 -15.51 9.06 1.17
C GLY A 110 -14.53 7.90 1.35
N LYS A 111 -13.75 7.56 0.31
CA LYS A 111 -12.79 6.44 0.39
C LYS A 111 -11.68 6.72 1.40
N ALA A 112 -11.13 7.93 1.40
CA ALA A 112 -10.06 8.33 2.32
C ALA A 112 -10.50 8.28 3.79
N GLU A 113 -11.75 8.67 4.08
CA GLU A 113 -12.34 8.58 5.42
C GLU A 113 -12.49 7.13 5.88
N LEU A 114 -13.09 6.27 5.04
CA LEU A 114 -13.25 4.84 5.34
C LEU A 114 -11.92 4.13 5.56
N TRP A 115 -10.91 4.45 4.74
CA TRP A 115 -9.56 3.92 4.93
C TRP A 115 -8.92 4.46 6.21
N SER A 116 -9.17 5.71 6.58
CA SER A 116 -8.69 6.25 7.85
C SER A 116 -9.24 5.50 9.05
N GLU A 117 -10.55 5.24 9.08
CA GLU A 117 -11.20 4.43 10.12
C GLU A 117 -10.54 3.05 10.20
N ARG A 118 -10.42 2.37 9.05
CA ARG A 118 -9.89 1.02 8.98
C ARG A 118 -8.40 0.92 9.37
N ILE A 119 -7.58 1.86 8.92
CA ILE A 119 -6.14 1.87 9.22
C ILE A 119 -5.90 2.10 10.71
N ARG A 120 -6.64 3.03 11.33
CA ARG A 120 -6.55 3.30 12.77
C ARG A 120 -7.08 2.14 13.62
N ASP A 121 -8.08 1.41 13.13
CA ASP A 121 -8.56 0.18 13.77
C ASP A 121 -7.52 -0.95 13.70
N ILE A 122 -6.73 -1.02 12.62
CA ILE A 122 -5.63 -1.99 12.47
C ILE A 122 -4.43 -1.61 13.36
N ASN A 123 -4.02 -0.34 13.32
CA ASN A 123 -2.86 0.16 14.05
C ASN A 123 -3.22 1.51 14.69
N PRO A 124 -3.64 1.53 15.97
CA PRO A 124 -4.01 2.76 16.66
C PRO A 124 -2.85 3.75 16.82
N ASP A 125 -1.61 3.26 16.83
CA ASP A 125 -0.39 4.05 17.03
C ASP A 125 0.12 4.73 15.74
N ILE A 126 -0.49 4.46 14.58
CA ILE A 126 -0.03 5.00 13.30
C ILE A 126 -0.25 6.52 13.22
N ASP A 127 0.80 7.26 12.85
CA ASP A 127 0.69 8.65 12.44
C ASP A 127 0.10 8.70 11.02
N LEU A 128 -1.24 8.75 10.96
CA LEU A 128 -1.99 8.78 9.70
C LEU A 128 -2.41 10.20 9.34
N GLU A 129 -1.93 10.67 8.19
CA GLU A 129 -2.42 11.86 7.52
C GLU A 129 -3.36 11.49 6.36
N VAL A 130 -4.51 12.15 6.31
CA VAL A 130 -5.56 11.88 5.32
C VAL A 130 -5.79 13.14 4.48
N ARG A 131 -5.54 13.06 3.18
CA ARG A 131 -5.75 14.19 2.26
C ARG A 131 -6.84 13.86 1.25
N VAL A 132 -7.98 14.56 1.37
CA VAL A 132 -9.11 14.44 0.45
C VAL A 132 -8.91 15.41 -0.71
N GLN A 133 -8.00 15.08 -1.63
CA GLN A 133 -7.70 15.92 -2.79
C GLN A 133 -7.44 15.08 -4.04
N PHE A 134 -7.83 15.64 -5.18
CA PHE A 134 -7.45 15.08 -6.47
C PHE A 134 -6.07 15.61 -6.82
N VAL A 135 -5.12 14.73 -7.12
CA VAL A 135 -3.76 15.18 -7.48
C VAL A 135 -3.80 15.87 -8.85
N ARG A 136 -3.66 17.19 -8.84
CA ARG A 136 -3.42 18.01 -10.04
C ARG A 136 -1.95 18.37 -10.16
N ASP A 137 -1.63 18.97 -11.29
CA ASP A 137 -0.24 19.27 -11.68
C ASP A 137 0.41 20.22 -10.65
N GLU A 138 -0.27 21.28 -10.22
CA GLU A 138 0.24 22.20 -9.20
C GLU A 138 0.31 21.54 -7.80
N ASP A 139 -0.73 20.79 -7.42
CA ASP A 139 -0.85 20.15 -6.11
C ASP A 139 0.20 19.04 -5.87
N THR A 140 0.78 18.50 -6.94
CA THR A 140 1.76 17.41 -6.86
C THR A 140 3.01 17.85 -6.09
N PHE A 141 3.48 19.08 -6.32
CA PHE A 141 4.68 19.58 -5.66
C PHE A 141 4.42 19.85 -4.18
N GLU A 142 3.32 20.53 -3.86
CA GLU A 142 2.92 20.77 -2.47
C GLU A 142 2.75 19.46 -1.70
N LEU A 143 2.14 18.44 -2.33
CA LEU A 143 1.98 17.11 -1.74
C LEU A 143 3.32 16.47 -1.40
N LEU A 144 4.27 16.51 -2.33
CA LEU A 144 5.60 15.90 -2.17
C LEU A 144 6.51 16.70 -1.23
N ASP A 145 6.32 18.01 -1.14
CA ASP A 145 7.14 18.90 -0.31
C ASP A 145 6.60 18.99 1.14
N ALA A 146 5.39 18.51 1.40
CA ALA A 146 4.77 18.53 2.73
C ALA A 146 5.46 17.63 3.77
N ALA A 147 6.21 16.61 3.34
CA ALA A 147 6.95 15.73 4.24
C ALA A 147 8.09 14.99 3.51
N PRO A 148 9.16 14.59 4.22
CA PRO A 148 10.23 13.78 3.66
C PRO A 148 9.82 12.30 3.58
N TYR A 149 8.99 11.95 2.60
CA TYR A 149 8.53 10.57 2.46
C TYR A 149 9.68 9.60 2.19
N SER A 150 9.74 8.54 2.98
CA SER A 150 10.69 7.42 2.81
C SER A 150 10.39 6.61 1.54
N PHE A 151 9.10 6.55 1.14
CA PHE A 151 8.67 5.85 -0.07
C PHE A 151 7.32 6.35 -0.56
N VAL A 152 7.06 6.24 -1.87
CA VAL A 152 5.76 6.58 -2.49
C VAL A 152 5.17 5.41 -3.26
N ILE A 153 3.88 5.13 -3.05
CA ILE A 153 3.09 4.19 -3.84
C ILE A 153 2.09 4.97 -4.70
N ASP A 154 2.27 4.88 -6.01
CA ASP A 154 1.37 5.48 -7.00
C ASP A 154 0.36 4.45 -7.55
N ALA A 155 -0.87 4.50 -7.03
CA ALA A 155 -2.01 3.68 -7.42
C ALA A 155 -3.10 4.47 -8.18
N ILE A 156 -2.76 5.64 -8.73
CA ILE A 156 -3.66 6.45 -9.57
C ILE A 156 -4.07 5.68 -10.83
N ASP A 157 -5.33 5.76 -11.27
CA ASP A 157 -5.82 5.12 -12.50
C ASP A 157 -5.95 6.08 -13.70
N THR A 158 -5.87 7.38 -13.46
CA THR A 158 -6.02 8.43 -14.47
C THR A 158 -4.67 8.88 -15.04
N LEU A 159 -4.58 8.97 -16.37
CA LEU A 159 -3.31 9.12 -17.09
C LEU A 159 -2.54 10.41 -16.77
N SER A 160 -3.21 11.58 -16.71
CA SER A 160 -2.51 12.87 -16.53
C SER A 160 -1.89 13.00 -15.14
N PRO A 161 -2.67 12.89 -14.05
CA PRO A 161 -2.14 12.97 -12.69
C PRO A 161 -1.00 11.99 -12.44
N LYS A 162 -1.13 10.76 -12.96
CA LYS A 162 -0.12 9.72 -12.84
C LYS A 162 1.21 10.08 -13.50
N VAL A 163 1.16 10.67 -14.69
CA VAL A 163 2.36 11.13 -15.40
C VAL A 163 3.05 12.27 -14.64
N HIS A 164 2.29 13.22 -14.10
CA HIS A 164 2.84 14.35 -13.36
C HIS A 164 3.45 13.92 -12.03
N LEU A 165 2.77 13.04 -11.28
CA LEU A 165 3.33 12.45 -10.06
C LEU A 165 4.64 11.70 -10.35
N ILE A 166 4.66 10.82 -11.35
CA ILE A 166 5.89 10.09 -11.73
C ILE A 166 7.02 11.04 -12.12
N LYS A 167 6.72 12.08 -12.91
CA LYS A 167 7.72 13.10 -13.29
C LYS A 167 8.33 13.74 -12.05
N ALA A 168 7.49 14.24 -11.14
CA ALA A 168 7.94 14.92 -9.93
C ALA A 168 8.76 14.01 -9.00
N LEU A 169 8.36 12.73 -8.86
CA LEU A 169 9.09 11.73 -8.08
C LEU A 169 10.47 11.43 -8.67
N VAL A 170 10.57 11.28 -9.98
CA VAL A 170 11.86 11.06 -10.67
C VAL A 170 12.76 12.28 -10.56
N GLU A 171 12.22 13.50 -10.72
CA GLU A 171 12.98 14.75 -10.61
C GLU A 171 13.49 15.03 -9.19
N ARG A 172 12.75 14.61 -8.16
CA ARG A 172 13.14 14.74 -6.73
C ARG A 172 13.91 13.55 -6.19
N GLU A 173 14.13 12.52 -7.00
CA GLU A 173 14.79 11.27 -6.60
C GLU A 173 14.13 10.59 -5.39
N ILE A 174 12.82 10.75 -5.23
CA ILE A 174 12.05 10.11 -4.14
C ILE A 174 11.81 8.64 -4.52
N PRO A 175 12.16 7.66 -3.65
CA PRO A 175 11.87 6.26 -3.91
C PRO A 175 10.38 5.99 -4.09
N PHE A 176 10.01 5.28 -5.15
CA PHE A 176 8.59 4.99 -5.42
C PHE A 176 8.37 3.71 -6.21
N VAL A 177 7.14 3.22 -6.20
CA VAL A 177 6.61 2.23 -7.15
C VAL A 177 5.31 2.73 -7.76
N SER A 178 5.13 2.53 -9.07
CA SER A 178 3.88 2.86 -9.76
C SER A 178 3.17 1.61 -10.26
N VAL A 179 1.88 1.50 -10.00
CA VAL A 179 1.07 0.35 -10.44
C VAL A 179 0.38 0.67 -11.76
N MET A 180 0.54 -0.23 -12.74
CA MET A 180 -0.04 -0.11 -14.07
C MET A 180 -1.46 -0.73 -14.11
N GLY A 181 -2.08 -0.75 -15.30
CA GLY A 181 -3.44 -1.27 -15.46
C GLY A 181 -3.59 -2.75 -15.11
N THR A 182 -4.50 -3.05 -14.20
CA THR A 182 -4.88 -4.41 -13.73
C THR A 182 -6.23 -4.88 -14.29
N GLY A 183 -6.97 -4.00 -14.99
CA GLY A 183 -8.22 -4.34 -15.66
C GLY A 183 -8.03 -5.13 -16.97
N ALA A 184 -9.11 -5.75 -17.42
CA ALA A 184 -9.20 -6.64 -18.58
C ALA A 184 -8.27 -7.86 -18.50
N LYS A 185 -7.98 -8.32 -17.28
CA LYS A 185 -6.99 -9.36 -16.99
C LYS A 185 -7.51 -10.32 -15.92
N LEU A 186 -7.17 -11.60 -16.05
CA LEU A 186 -7.68 -12.69 -15.22
C LEU A 186 -6.57 -13.44 -14.47
N ASP A 187 -5.34 -13.51 -14.98
CA ASP A 187 -4.31 -14.36 -14.37
C ASP A 187 -3.39 -13.57 -13.44
N PRO A 188 -3.58 -13.64 -12.10
CA PRO A 188 -2.73 -12.91 -11.16
C PRO A 188 -1.29 -13.43 -11.17
N ARG A 189 -1.01 -14.63 -11.68
CA ARG A 189 0.35 -15.18 -11.78
C ARG A 189 1.19 -14.45 -12.83
N GLN A 190 0.54 -13.70 -13.74
CA GLN A 190 1.22 -12.88 -14.73
C GLN A 190 1.54 -11.47 -14.23
N LEU A 191 1.09 -11.10 -13.03
CA LEU A 191 1.57 -9.89 -12.35
C LEU A 191 3.03 -10.06 -11.98
N LYS A 192 3.80 -8.99 -12.12
CA LYS A 192 5.18 -8.93 -11.68
C LYS A 192 5.64 -7.53 -11.37
N ILE A 193 6.71 -7.47 -10.61
CA ILE A 193 7.48 -6.26 -10.35
C ILE A 193 8.58 -6.20 -11.41
N GLY A 194 8.73 -5.05 -12.07
CA GLY A 194 9.79 -4.84 -13.06
C GLY A 194 10.01 -3.36 -13.31
N ARG A 195 10.64 -3.02 -14.44
CA ARG A 195 10.91 -1.62 -14.78
C ARG A 195 9.95 -1.07 -15.82
N MET A 196 9.66 0.22 -15.75
CA MET A 196 8.72 0.88 -16.67
C MET A 196 9.13 0.74 -18.15
N ASP A 197 10.42 0.83 -18.46
CA ASP A 197 10.95 0.63 -19.82
C ASP A 197 10.73 -0.79 -20.37
N LYS A 198 10.51 -1.78 -19.50
CA LYS A 198 10.27 -3.19 -19.87
C LYS A 198 8.81 -3.61 -19.80
N ALA A 199 7.93 -2.78 -19.23
CA ALA A 199 6.52 -3.12 -19.09
C ALA A 199 5.81 -3.29 -20.46
N LYS A 200 5.37 -4.51 -20.78
CA LYS A 200 4.64 -4.84 -22.02
C LYS A 200 3.17 -5.18 -21.74
N ASN A 201 2.38 -5.34 -22.80
CA ASN A 201 0.99 -5.81 -22.74
C ASN A 201 0.08 -4.98 -21.80
N CYS A 202 0.37 -3.69 -21.67
CA CYS A 202 -0.38 -2.77 -20.83
C CYS A 202 -0.61 -1.43 -21.57
N PRO A 203 -1.86 -1.14 -22.00
CA PRO A 203 -2.18 0.12 -22.68
C PRO A 203 -1.83 1.35 -21.85
N LEU A 204 -2.12 1.34 -20.54
CA LEU A 204 -1.77 2.43 -19.64
C LEU A 204 -0.26 2.66 -19.59
N ALA A 205 0.54 1.60 -19.39
CA ALA A 205 2.00 1.70 -19.35
C ALA A 205 2.56 2.26 -20.68
N ARG A 206 2.01 1.83 -21.83
CA ARG A 206 2.38 2.35 -23.14
C ARG A 206 2.11 3.86 -23.26
N MET A 207 0.94 4.32 -22.82
CA MET A 207 0.56 5.74 -22.85
C MET A 207 1.44 6.59 -21.92
N ILE A 208 1.68 6.12 -20.69
CA ILE A 208 2.56 6.79 -19.72
C ILE A 208 3.98 6.89 -20.29
N ARG A 209 4.57 5.78 -20.79
CA ARG A 209 5.91 5.82 -21.43
C ARG A 209 5.98 6.84 -22.55
N LYS A 210 4.95 6.91 -23.41
CA LYS A 210 4.90 7.87 -24.51
C LYS A 210 4.92 9.31 -24.00
N ARG A 211 4.19 9.62 -22.92
CA ARG A 211 4.16 10.95 -22.31
C ARG A 211 5.49 11.27 -21.61
N LEU A 212 5.99 10.37 -20.77
CA LEU A 212 7.26 10.56 -20.04
C LEU A 212 8.45 10.75 -20.98
N ARG A 213 8.53 10.03 -22.11
CA ARG A 213 9.59 10.24 -23.11
C ARG A 213 9.55 11.62 -23.75
N ARG A 214 8.35 12.20 -23.95
CA ARG A 214 8.21 13.57 -24.47
C ARG A 214 8.61 14.62 -23.44
N LEU A 215 8.49 14.29 -22.16
CA LEU A 215 8.91 15.11 -21.03
C LEU A 215 10.36 14.80 -20.61
N GLU A 216 11.08 13.99 -21.39
CA GLU A 216 12.48 13.60 -21.12
C GLU A 216 12.71 12.93 -19.75
N VAL A 217 11.67 12.33 -19.18
CA VAL A 217 11.74 11.65 -17.87
C VAL A 217 12.27 10.23 -18.03
N SER A 218 13.22 9.85 -17.15
CA SER A 218 13.77 8.50 -17.08
C SER A 218 12.67 7.44 -16.87
N LEU A 219 12.76 6.32 -17.60
CA LEU A 219 11.85 5.18 -17.44
C LEU A 219 12.45 4.07 -16.55
N LYS A 220 13.54 4.36 -15.84
CA LYS A 220 14.29 3.39 -15.03
C LYS A 220 13.79 3.33 -13.58
N PHE A 221 12.48 3.25 -13.39
CA PHE A 221 11.84 3.14 -12.07
C PHE A 221 10.98 1.87 -11.98
N PRO A 222 10.73 1.35 -10.76
CA PRO A 222 10.00 0.12 -10.58
C PRO A 222 8.50 0.32 -10.78
N VAL A 223 7.87 -0.69 -11.38
CA VAL A 223 6.43 -0.75 -11.62
C VAL A 223 5.88 -2.14 -11.36
N VAL A 224 4.62 -2.20 -10.92
CA VAL A 224 3.82 -3.43 -10.91
C VAL A 224 2.97 -3.47 -12.18
N TYR A 225 3.08 -4.54 -12.95
CA TYR A 225 2.30 -4.73 -14.17
C TYR A 225 2.04 -6.21 -14.43
N SER A 226 1.07 -6.50 -15.29
CA SER A 226 0.84 -7.86 -15.78
C SER A 226 1.28 -7.99 -17.24
N GLU A 227 1.91 -9.12 -17.58
CA GLU A 227 2.25 -9.49 -18.95
C GLU A 227 1.08 -10.11 -19.73
N GLU A 228 -0.04 -10.37 -19.06
CA GLU A 228 -1.26 -10.83 -19.72
C GLU A 228 -1.73 -9.76 -20.73
N LEU A 229 -2.09 -10.21 -21.93
CA LEU A 229 -2.75 -9.33 -22.89
C LEU A 229 -4.15 -9.00 -22.38
N PRO A 230 -4.59 -7.74 -22.44
CA PRO A 230 -5.93 -7.39 -22.01
C PRO A 230 -6.96 -8.11 -22.91
N HIS A 231 -7.98 -8.70 -22.29
CA HIS A 231 -9.12 -9.26 -22.99
C HIS A 231 -9.94 -8.14 -23.66
N GLU A 232 -9.99 -8.14 -24.99
CA GLU A 232 -10.62 -7.06 -25.76
C GLU A 232 -12.09 -6.84 -25.41
N HIS A 233 -12.86 -7.93 -25.24
CA HIS A 233 -14.28 -7.88 -24.85
C HIS A 233 -14.52 -7.27 -23.46
N ALA A 234 -13.48 -7.18 -22.63
CA ALA A 234 -13.56 -6.58 -21.30
C ALA A 234 -13.28 -5.06 -21.33
N ILE A 235 -13.13 -4.45 -22.51
CA ILE A 235 -12.94 -3.01 -22.68
C ILE A 235 -14.13 -2.45 -23.47
N VAL A 236 -14.93 -1.63 -22.81
CA VAL A 236 -16.09 -0.97 -23.42
C VAL A 236 -15.77 0.50 -23.60
N VAL A 237 -15.81 1.00 -24.82
CA VAL A 237 -15.63 2.43 -25.10
C VAL A 237 -16.88 3.18 -24.64
N THR A 238 -16.68 4.22 -23.83
CA THR A 238 -17.77 5.09 -23.36
C THR A 238 -17.84 6.31 -24.27
N GLU A 239 -19.00 6.54 -24.91
CA GLU A 239 -19.26 7.76 -25.65
C GLU A 239 -19.71 8.87 -24.67
N GLY A 240 -19.10 10.06 -24.77
CA GLY A 240 -19.59 11.27 -24.09
C GLY A 240 -19.03 11.59 -22.69
N GLU A 241 -18.25 10.71 -22.05
CA GLU A 241 -17.58 11.04 -20.77
C GLU A 241 -16.24 11.77 -20.99
N GLN A 242 -16.15 13.03 -20.53
CA GLN A 242 -14.96 13.88 -20.73
C GLN A 242 -13.64 13.27 -20.17
N ASN A 243 -13.73 12.43 -19.12
CA ASN A 243 -12.57 11.94 -18.38
C ASN A 243 -12.30 10.43 -18.48
N LYS A 244 -13.23 9.64 -19.05
CA LYS A 244 -13.09 8.18 -19.20
C LYS A 244 -13.46 7.77 -20.62
N LYS A 245 -12.44 7.43 -21.42
CA LYS A 245 -12.61 6.95 -22.80
C LYS A 245 -13.09 5.49 -22.88
N SER A 246 -12.98 4.74 -21.78
CA SER A 246 -13.41 3.35 -21.73
C SER A 246 -13.63 2.88 -20.29
N ILE A 247 -14.64 2.03 -20.09
CA ILE A 247 -14.80 1.22 -18.89
C ILE A 247 -14.07 -0.10 -19.13
N THR A 248 -13.35 -0.57 -18.11
CA THR A 248 -12.60 -1.83 -18.19
C THR A 248 -13.13 -2.79 -17.13
N GLY A 249 -13.50 -3.99 -17.55
CA GLY A 249 -13.88 -5.09 -16.67
C GLY A 249 -12.72 -5.48 -15.75
N THR A 250 -13.04 -5.87 -14.53
CA THR A 250 -12.07 -6.21 -13.50
C THR A 250 -12.59 -7.38 -12.68
N ILE A 251 -11.68 -8.21 -12.18
CA ILE A 251 -11.99 -9.26 -11.22
C ILE A 251 -11.36 -8.93 -9.86
N ALA A 252 -11.97 -9.39 -8.76
CA ALA A 252 -11.67 -8.92 -7.41
C ALA A 252 -10.20 -9.05 -7.00
N TYR A 253 -9.58 -10.20 -7.29
CA TYR A 253 -8.26 -10.53 -6.78
C TYR A 253 -7.12 -9.82 -7.52
N ASN A 254 -7.28 -9.48 -8.80
CA ASN A 254 -6.16 -9.00 -9.60
C ASN A 254 -5.63 -7.63 -9.14
N PRO A 255 -6.48 -6.61 -8.91
CA PRO A 255 -6.00 -5.34 -8.37
C PRO A 255 -5.54 -5.49 -6.91
N ALA A 256 -6.14 -6.40 -6.13
CA ALA A 256 -5.71 -6.68 -4.76
C ALA A 256 -4.28 -7.23 -4.70
N VAL A 257 -3.97 -8.25 -5.50
CA VAL A 257 -2.60 -8.83 -5.60
C VAL A 257 -1.60 -7.78 -6.08
N ALA A 258 -1.98 -6.93 -7.03
CA ALA A 258 -1.13 -5.82 -7.46
C ALA A 258 -0.87 -4.80 -6.33
N GLY A 259 -1.86 -4.54 -5.48
CA GLY A 259 -1.71 -3.76 -4.25
C GLY A 259 -0.73 -4.40 -3.27
N CYS A 260 -0.83 -5.71 -3.06
CA CYS A 260 0.13 -6.46 -2.25
C CYS A 260 1.56 -6.38 -2.82
N TYR A 261 1.73 -6.46 -4.14
CA TYR A 261 3.05 -6.30 -4.77
C TYR A 261 3.60 -4.89 -4.59
N ALA A 262 2.75 -3.85 -4.68
CA ALA A 262 3.18 -2.48 -4.45
C ALA A 262 3.64 -2.26 -3.01
N ALA A 263 2.88 -2.76 -2.03
CA ALA A 263 3.28 -2.74 -0.62
C ALA A 263 4.56 -3.52 -0.37
N TYR A 264 4.71 -4.71 -0.98
CA TYR A 264 5.95 -5.48 -0.89
C TYR A 264 7.16 -4.67 -1.39
N VAL A 265 7.07 -3.98 -2.53
CA VAL A 265 8.18 -3.15 -3.05
C VAL A 265 8.55 -2.04 -2.06
N ALA A 266 7.55 -1.40 -1.43
CA ALA A 266 7.81 -0.38 -0.42
C ALA A 266 8.48 -0.99 0.82
N ILE A 267 7.91 -2.05 1.39
CA ILE A 267 8.43 -2.72 2.60
C ILE A 267 9.85 -3.24 2.36
N ASP A 268 10.09 -3.93 1.25
CA ASP A 268 11.40 -4.46 0.86
C ASP A 268 12.45 -3.34 0.69
N HIS A 269 12.05 -2.16 0.22
CA HIS A 269 12.93 -0.99 0.16
C HIS A 269 13.28 -0.46 1.56
N LEU A 270 12.31 -0.41 2.47
CA LEU A 270 12.45 0.23 3.79
C LEU A 270 13.21 -0.63 4.82
N ILE A 271 13.18 -1.96 4.70
CA ILE A 271 13.86 -2.85 5.65
C ILE A 271 15.31 -3.15 5.30
N LYS A 272 15.73 -2.84 4.06
CA LYS A 272 17.13 -2.98 3.61
C LYS A 272 18.02 -1.93 4.27
#